data_AF-A0A353RA36-F1
#
_entry.id   AF-A0A353RA36-F1
#
_cell.length_a   1.000
_cell.length_b   1.000
_cell.length_c   1.000
_cell.angle_alpha   90.00
_cell.angle_beta   90.00
_cell.angle_gamma   90.00
#
_symmetry.space_group_name_H-M   'P 1'
#
loop_
_entity.id
_entity.type
_entity.pdbx_description
1 polymer ?
#
loop_
_entity_poly.entity_id
_entity_poly.type
_entity_poly.pdbx_seq_one_letter_code
_entity_poly.pdbx_strand_id
1 'polypeptide(L)'
;MKEHILVINPGSTSTKIAVFEGRKEVFGKTIYHTPQDLAPYPKISQQYEYRKETIFNELKNNNIQTGHFAVVIGRGGLVHPIASGTYRVNEQMLKHLAESISGEHASNLGGLLAHSIASEIPGCQAFIADPVVVDEL
;
A
#
# COMPACT_ATOMS: atom_id res chain seq x y z
N MET A 1 13.45 -16.69 9.82
CA MET A 1 12.79 -16.73 8.50
C MET A 1 12.06 -15.41 8.30
N LYS A 2 11.61 -15.08 7.08
CA LYS A 2 10.73 -13.91 6.86
C LYS A 2 9.31 -14.33 7.20
N GLU A 3 8.71 -13.68 8.19
CA GLU A 3 7.42 -14.12 8.76
C GLU A 3 6.42 -12.97 8.87
N HIS A 4 6.87 -11.73 8.60
CA HIS A 4 6.04 -10.55 8.79
C HIS A 4 5.30 -10.14 7.52
N ILE A 5 4.09 -9.65 7.73
CA ILE A 5 3.23 -9.07 6.70
C ILE A 5 3.00 -7.61 7.05
N LEU A 6 3.36 -6.69 6.14
CA LEU A 6 3.00 -5.28 6.24
C LEU A 6 1.68 -5.03 5.49
N VAL A 7 0.67 -4.54 6.20
CA VAL A 7 -0.64 -4.17 5.65
C VAL A 7 -0.70 -2.66 5.52
N ILE A 8 -1.16 -2.15 4.36
CA ILE A 8 -1.20 -0.72 4.04
C ILE A 8 -2.59 -0.33 3.54
N ASN A 9 -3.23 0.63 4.22
CA ASN A 9 -4.52 1.18 3.83
C ASN A 9 -4.43 2.71 3.70
N PRO A 10 -4.16 3.23 2.50
CA PRO A 10 -4.16 4.66 2.26
C PRO A 10 -5.59 5.22 2.17
N GLY A 11 -5.84 6.27 2.95
CA GLY A 11 -7.01 7.15 2.87
C GLY A 11 -6.64 8.53 2.32
N SER A 12 -7.64 9.40 2.15
CA SER A 12 -7.42 10.74 1.57
C SER A 12 -6.37 11.55 2.34
N THR A 13 -6.50 11.65 3.66
CA THR A 13 -5.63 12.43 4.55
C THR A 13 -4.85 11.58 5.56
N SER A 14 -4.82 10.27 5.37
CA SER A 14 -4.10 9.35 6.26
C SER A 14 -3.58 8.11 5.53
N THR A 15 -2.65 7.42 6.14
CA THR A 15 -2.27 6.04 5.80
C THR A 15 -2.28 5.21 7.07
N LYS A 16 -3.13 4.18 7.11
CA LYS A 16 -3.07 3.18 8.18
C LYS A 16 -2.11 2.08 7.78
N ILE A 17 -1.24 1.69 8.70
CA ILE A 17 -0.33 0.56 8.54
C ILE A 17 -0.46 -0.38 9.72
N ALA A 18 -0.23 -1.66 9.47
CA ALA A 18 -0.11 -2.66 10.51
C ALA A 18 0.90 -3.74 10.11
N VAL A 19 1.57 -4.34 11.08
CA VAL A 19 2.50 -5.45 10.88
C VAL A 19 1.97 -6.65 11.61
N PHE A 20 1.91 -7.77 10.91
CA PHE A 20 1.43 -9.04 11.43
C PHE A 20 2.53 -10.08 11.44
N GLU A 21 2.55 -10.90 12.50
CA GLU A 21 3.28 -12.15 12.60
C GLU A 21 2.24 -13.28 12.60
N GLY A 22 2.07 -13.94 11.45
CA GLY A 22 0.95 -14.85 11.23
C GLY A 22 -0.40 -14.14 11.39
N ARG A 23 -1.15 -14.46 12.44
CA ARG A 23 -2.46 -13.86 12.75
C ARG A 23 -2.41 -12.78 13.84
N LYS A 24 -1.24 -12.54 14.43
CA LYS A 24 -1.06 -11.60 15.52
C LYS A 24 -0.61 -10.25 14.97
N GLU A 25 -1.37 -9.21 15.26
CA GLU A 25 -0.90 -7.82 15.04
C GLU A 25 0.19 -7.52 16.07
N VAL A 26 1.39 -7.17 15.59
CA VAL A 26 2.54 -6.81 16.44
C VAL A 26 2.81 -5.31 16.42
N PHE A 27 2.26 -4.58 15.47
CA PHE A 27 2.35 -3.12 15.37
C PHE A 27 1.19 -2.58 14.52
N GLY A 28 0.63 -1.44 14.92
CA GLY A 28 -0.42 -0.74 14.19
C GLY A 28 -0.29 0.78 14.37
N LYS A 29 -0.42 1.54 13.29
CA LYS A 29 -0.35 3.00 13.32
C LYS A 29 -1.21 3.66 12.26
N THR A 30 -1.76 4.81 12.59
CA THR A 30 -2.31 5.75 11.59
C THR A 30 -1.34 6.92 11.43
N ILE A 31 -0.85 7.12 10.22
CA ILE A 31 -0.03 8.26 9.80
C ILE A 31 -1.00 9.29 9.21
N TYR A 32 -0.99 10.52 9.70
CA TYR A 32 -1.81 11.61 9.18
C TYR A 32 -0.99 12.50 8.25
N HIS A 33 -1.60 12.94 7.16
CA HIS A 33 -0.98 13.82 6.16
C HIS A 33 -1.68 15.17 6.19
N THR A 34 -0.93 16.25 6.43
CA THR A 34 -1.52 17.59 6.46
C THR A 34 -1.81 18.08 5.04
N PRO A 35 -2.73 19.05 4.86
CA PRO A 35 -2.94 19.68 3.55
C PRO A 35 -1.65 20.25 2.96
N GLN A 36 -0.75 20.77 3.79
CA GLN A 36 0.54 21.33 3.39
C GLN A 36 1.47 20.25 2.85
N ASP A 37 1.50 19.08 3.47
CA ASP A 37 2.30 17.95 2.99
C ASP A 37 1.79 17.42 1.64
N LEU A 38 0.47 17.46 1.42
CA LEU A 38 -0.16 16.91 0.22
C LEU A 38 -0.24 17.93 -0.94
N ALA A 39 -0.19 19.22 -0.65
CA ALA A 39 -0.29 20.30 -1.64
C ALA A 39 0.72 20.20 -2.82
N PRO A 40 1.96 19.70 -2.64
CA PRO A 40 2.91 19.56 -3.75
C PRO A 40 2.54 18.51 -4.80
N TYR A 41 1.51 17.68 -4.56
CA TYR A 41 1.15 16.56 -5.43
C TYR A 41 -0.19 16.83 -6.15
N PRO A 42 -0.14 17.30 -7.41
CA PRO A 42 -1.34 17.51 -8.23
C PRO A 42 -2.22 16.27 -8.39
N LYS A 43 -1.60 15.08 -8.38
CA LYS A 43 -2.30 13.79 -8.44
C LYS A 43 -2.04 12.96 -7.19
N ILE A 44 -3.05 12.22 -6.75
CA ILE A 44 -2.98 11.22 -5.68
C ILE A 44 -1.85 10.23 -5.97
N SER A 45 -1.74 9.72 -7.20
CA SER A 45 -0.70 8.73 -7.54
C SER A 45 0.72 9.26 -7.35
N GLN A 46 0.94 10.58 -7.46
CA GLN A 46 2.26 11.20 -7.24
C GLN A 46 2.67 11.25 -5.76
N GLN A 47 1.74 11.02 -4.83
CA GLN A 47 2.02 11.01 -3.39
C GLN A 47 2.76 9.74 -2.93
N TYR A 48 2.93 8.72 -3.79
CA TYR A 48 3.35 7.40 -3.35
C TYR A 48 4.77 7.38 -2.74
N GLU A 49 5.75 8.09 -3.31
CA GLU A 49 7.10 8.17 -2.73
C GLU A 49 7.09 8.86 -1.36
N TYR A 50 6.42 10.00 -1.24
CA TYR A 50 6.26 10.69 0.05
C TYR A 50 5.62 9.79 1.09
N ARG A 51 4.50 9.14 0.75
CA ARG A 51 3.83 8.24 1.70
C ARG A 51 4.69 7.03 2.03
N LYS A 52 5.48 6.49 1.09
CA LYS A 52 6.45 5.43 1.36
C LYS A 52 7.48 5.86 2.39
N GLU A 53 8.07 7.04 2.24
CA GLU A 53 9.05 7.59 3.19
C GLU A 53 8.43 7.73 4.59
N THR A 54 7.19 8.24 4.70
CA THR A 54 6.51 8.33 6.01
C THR A 54 6.30 6.96 6.65
N ILE A 55 5.99 5.92 5.86
CA ILE A 55 5.83 4.54 6.36
C ILE A 55 7.18 4.01 6.86
N PHE A 56 8.26 4.16 6.08
CA PHE A 56 9.59 3.70 6.51
C PHE A 56 10.07 4.40 7.77
N ASN A 57 9.85 5.72 7.89
CA ASN A 57 10.17 6.48 9.08
C ASN A 57 9.40 5.96 10.29
N GLU A 58 8.10 5.70 10.15
CA GLU A 58 7.27 5.19 11.24
C GLU A 58 7.69 3.77 11.66
N LEU A 59 7.98 2.88 10.70
CA LEU A 59 8.50 1.54 10.98
C LEU A 59 9.85 1.62 11.73
N LYS A 60 10.76 2.47 11.27
CA LYS A 60 12.07 2.68 11.90
C LYS A 60 11.95 3.22 13.32
N ASN A 61 11.12 4.25 13.53
CA ASN A 61 10.91 4.87 14.84
C ASN A 61 10.32 3.91 15.88
N ASN A 62 9.60 2.88 15.42
CA ASN A 62 9.02 1.84 16.27
C ASN A 62 9.83 0.54 16.26
N ASN A 63 11.10 0.59 15.82
CA ASN A 63 12.03 -0.54 15.79
C ASN A 63 11.53 -1.76 14.99
N ILE A 64 10.69 -1.54 13.97
CA ILE A 64 10.25 -2.61 13.07
C ILE A 64 11.29 -2.85 11.99
N GLN A 65 11.82 -4.07 11.94
CA GLN A 65 12.82 -4.48 10.96
C GLN A 65 12.16 -4.88 9.63
N THR A 66 12.32 -4.05 8.61
CA THR A 66 11.75 -4.26 7.27
C THR A 66 12.31 -5.51 6.57
N GLY A 67 13.54 -5.91 6.90
CA GLY A 67 14.17 -7.13 6.38
C GLY A 67 13.40 -8.42 6.69
N HIS A 68 12.51 -8.42 7.69
CA HIS A 68 11.69 -9.56 8.06
C HIS A 68 10.37 -9.66 7.28
N PHE A 69 10.03 -8.67 6.45
CA PHE A 69 8.83 -8.72 5.63
C PHE A 69 8.96 -9.78 4.53
N ALA A 70 8.03 -10.74 4.56
CA ALA A 70 7.78 -11.69 3.48
C ALA A 70 6.80 -11.10 2.46
N VAL A 71 5.81 -10.36 2.95
CA VAL A 71 4.73 -9.79 2.15
C VAL A 71 4.44 -8.36 2.55
N VAL A 72 4.17 -7.51 1.55
CA VAL A 72 3.49 -6.23 1.71
C VAL A 72 2.16 -6.31 0.97
N ILE A 73 1.07 -5.97 1.64
CA ILE A 73 -0.27 -5.97 1.05
C ILE A 73 -0.94 -4.61 1.20
N GLY A 74 -1.42 -4.08 0.08
CA GLY A 74 -2.16 -2.82 0.03
C GLY A 74 -3.67 -3.03 -0.11
N ARG A 75 -4.48 -2.07 0.34
CA ARG A 75 -5.89 -1.98 -0.08
C ARG A 75 -5.95 -1.87 -1.61
N GLY A 76 -6.86 -2.62 -2.25
CA GLY A 76 -7.04 -2.55 -3.69
C GLY A 76 -7.54 -1.17 -4.15
N GLY A 77 -6.96 -0.69 -5.25
CA GLY A 77 -7.32 0.57 -5.90
C GLY A 77 -8.48 0.43 -6.90
N LEU A 78 -8.75 1.51 -7.62
CA LEU A 78 -9.66 1.53 -8.76
C LEU A 78 -8.93 0.97 -9.99
N VAL A 79 -8.97 -0.35 -10.16
CA VAL A 79 -8.50 -1.06 -11.35
C VAL A 79 -9.68 -1.35 -12.29
N HIS A 80 -9.46 -2.08 -13.39
CA HIS A 80 -10.59 -2.66 -14.13
C HIS A 80 -11.36 -3.64 -13.25
N PRO A 81 -12.67 -3.85 -13.50
CA PRO A 81 -13.45 -4.85 -12.78
C PRO A 81 -12.75 -6.21 -12.78
N ILE A 82 -12.57 -6.77 -11.59
CA ILE A 82 -12.04 -8.11 -11.35
C ILE A 82 -12.82 -8.74 -10.20
N ALA A 83 -12.77 -10.07 -10.11
CA ALA A 83 -13.39 -10.79 -9.01
C ALA A 83 -12.82 -10.35 -7.64
N SER A 84 -13.54 -10.66 -6.56
CA SER A 84 -13.00 -10.51 -5.22
C SER A 84 -11.81 -11.46 -5.02
N GLY A 85 -10.86 -11.06 -4.15
CA GLY A 85 -9.69 -11.87 -3.85
C GLY A 85 -8.41 -11.10 -3.63
N THR A 86 -7.33 -11.87 -3.50
CA THR A 86 -5.97 -11.36 -3.30
C THR A 86 -5.17 -11.53 -4.57
N TYR A 87 -4.61 -10.42 -5.07
CA TYR A 87 -3.91 -10.37 -6.34
C TYR A 87 -2.47 -9.95 -6.13
N ARG A 88 -1.52 -10.67 -6.75
CA ARG A 88 -0.13 -10.24 -6.79
C ARG A 88 -0.04 -8.98 -7.66
N VAL A 89 0.68 -7.97 -7.18
CA VAL A 89 0.89 -6.74 -7.94
C VAL A 89 1.82 -7.04 -9.12
N ASN A 90 1.40 -6.63 -10.33
CA ASN A 90 2.16 -6.75 -11.57
C ASN A 90 2.27 -5.39 -12.28
N GLU A 91 3.07 -5.31 -13.34
CA GLU A 91 3.31 -4.06 -14.08
C GLU A 91 2.03 -3.45 -14.66
N GLN A 92 1.11 -4.28 -15.16
CA GLN A 92 -0.15 -3.81 -15.71
C GLN A 92 -1.01 -3.13 -14.63
N MET A 93 -1.12 -3.73 -13.45
CA MET A 93 -1.81 -3.15 -12.31
C MET A 93 -1.17 -1.82 -11.89
N LEU A 94 0.17 -1.76 -11.81
CA LEU A 94 0.88 -0.53 -11.47
C LEU A 94 0.56 0.60 -12.46
N LYS A 95 0.58 0.30 -13.75
CA LYS A 95 0.23 1.25 -14.81
C LYS A 95 -1.20 1.77 -14.62
N HIS A 96 -2.17 0.88 -14.45
CA HIS A 96 -3.58 1.24 -14.26
C HIS A 96 -3.80 2.14 -13.04
N LEU A 97 -3.16 1.82 -11.92
CA LEU A 97 -3.25 2.59 -10.68
C LEU A 97 -2.57 3.96 -10.80
N ALA A 98 -1.43 4.05 -11.49
CA ALA A 98 -0.69 5.28 -11.69
C ALA A 98 -1.39 6.26 -12.66
N GLU A 99 -1.98 5.72 -13.73
CA GLU A 99 -2.73 6.46 -14.75
C GLU A 99 -4.17 6.79 -14.30
N SER A 100 -4.64 6.21 -13.19
CA SER A 100 -6.00 6.40 -12.66
C SER A 100 -7.09 6.07 -13.70
N ILE A 101 -6.91 4.97 -14.44
CA ILE A 101 -7.78 4.62 -15.59
C ILE A 101 -9.27 4.45 -15.22
N SER A 102 -9.56 4.07 -13.98
CA SER A 102 -10.90 3.89 -13.43
C SER A 102 -11.25 4.97 -12.40
N GLY A 103 -10.55 6.11 -12.43
CA GLY A 103 -10.73 7.23 -11.51
C GLY A 103 -9.59 7.38 -10.50
N GLU A 104 -9.53 8.56 -9.90
CA GLU A 104 -8.51 8.94 -8.95
C GLU A 104 -9.01 8.80 -7.52
N HIS A 105 -8.33 7.96 -6.73
CA HIS A 105 -8.69 7.74 -5.33
C HIS A 105 -7.46 7.34 -4.51
N ALA A 106 -7.45 7.66 -3.21
CA ALA A 106 -6.33 7.35 -2.31
C ALA A 106 -6.00 5.85 -2.26
N SER A 107 -6.99 4.97 -2.44
CA SER A 107 -6.76 3.52 -2.52
C SER A 107 -5.89 3.10 -3.70
N ASN A 108 -5.75 3.92 -4.75
CA ASN A 108 -4.83 3.63 -5.86
C ASN A 108 -3.38 3.53 -5.39
N LEU A 109 -3.05 4.25 -4.31
CA LEU A 109 -1.73 4.16 -3.68
C LEU A 109 -1.47 2.79 -3.04
N GLY A 110 -2.48 1.99 -2.72
CA GLY A 110 -2.29 0.73 -2.01
C GLY A 110 -1.37 -0.23 -2.77
N GLY A 111 -1.67 -0.50 -4.05
CA GLY A 111 -0.83 -1.34 -4.90
C GLY A 111 0.53 -0.71 -5.22
N LEU A 112 0.58 0.61 -5.43
CA LEU A 112 1.82 1.35 -5.72
C LEU A 112 2.79 1.29 -4.53
N LEU A 113 2.29 1.54 -3.32
CA LEU A 113 3.05 1.47 -2.07
C LEU A 113 3.49 0.04 -1.75
N ALA A 114 2.58 -0.94 -1.90
CA ALA A 114 2.92 -2.33 -1.64
C ALA A 114 4.07 -2.81 -2.54
N HIS A 115 4.01 -2.49 -3.84
CA HIS A 115 5.08 -2.82 -4.76
C HIS A 115 6.37 -2.08 -4.47
N SER A 116 6.32 -0.75 -4.29
CA SER A 116 7.53 0.06 -4.07
C SER A 116 8.29 -0.39 -2.81
N ILE A 117 7.57 -0.64 -1.70
CA ILE A 117 8.20 -1.11 -0.45
C ILE A 117 8.75 -2.53 -0.59
N ALA A 118 7.98 -3.46 -1.19
CA ALA A 118 8.44 -4.84 -1.35
C ALA A 118 9.68 -4.93 -2.24
N SER A 119 9.79 -4.09 -3.27
CA SER A 119 10.94 -4.04 -4.18
C SER A 119 12.25 -3.62 -3.50
N GLU A 120 12.20 -2.91 -2.38
CA GLU A 120 13.38 -2.57 -1.57
C GLU A 120 13.84 -3.72 -0.65
N ILE A 121 13.08 -4.81 -0.56
CA ILE A 121 13.28 -5.87 0.42
C ILE A 121 13.49 -7.21 -0.32
N PRO A 122 14.70 -7.79 -0.30
CA PRO A 122 15.03 -9.00 -1.07
C PRO A 122 14.06 -10.17 -0.82
N GLY A 123 13.41 -10.66 -1.86
CA GLY A 123 12.46 -11.78 -1.77
C GLY A 123 11.10 -11.45 -1.13
N CYS A 124 10.79 -10.16 -0.89
CA CYS A 124 9.46 -9.73 -0.46
C CYS A 124 8.49 -9.66 -1.64
N GLN A 125 7.23 -10.01 -1.41
CA GLN A 125 6.19 -9.99 -2.44
C GLN A 125 5.14 -8.91 -2.15
N ALA A 126 4.60 -8.32 -3.21
CA ALA A 126 3.55 -7.31 -3.13
C ALA A 126 2.20 -7.85 -3.58
N PHE A 127 1.16 -7.56 -2.81
CA PHE A 127 -0.23 -7.93 -3.11
C PHE A 127 -1.19 -6.77 -2.89
N ILE A 128 -2.39 -6.90 -3.45
CA ILE A 128 -3.58 -6.17 -3.02
C ILE A 128 -4.69 -7.14 -2.62
N ALA A 129 -5.57 -6.71 -1.73
CA ALA A 129 -6.83 -7.41 -1.44
C ALA A 129 -8.03 -6.51 -1.76
N ASP A 130 -9.09 -7.14 -2.26
CA ASP A 130 -10.43 -6.58 -2.47
C ASP A 130 -10.41 -5.17 -3.09
N PRO A 131 -10.15 -5.09 -4.41
CA PRO A 131 -10.28 -3.85 -5.16
C PRO A 131 -11.66 -3.22 -4.94
N VAL A 132 -11.75 -1.89 -4.89
CA VAL A 132 -13.02 -1.19 -4.66
C VAL A 132 -14.03 -1.40 -5.82
N VAL A 133 -13.61 -2.07 -6.89
CA VAL A 133 -14.35 -2.34 -8.14
C VAL A 133 -14.79 -3.81 -8.27
N VAL A 134 -15.05 -4.51 -7.15
CA VAL A 134 -15.61 -5.87 -7.20
C VAL A 134 -16.91 -5.84 -8.00
N ASP A 135 -16.96 -6.63 -9.08
CA ASP A 135 -18.14 -6.85 -9.91
C ASP A 135 -18.51 -8.33 -9.82
N GLU A 136 -19.62 -8.61 -9.15
CA GLU A 136 -20.17 -9.96 -8.90
C GLU A 136 -21.64 -10.05 -9.39
N LEU A 137 -22.05 -9.18 -10.33
CA LEU A 137 -23.42 -9.10 -10.86
C LEU A 137 -23.67 -9.97 -12.11
#